data_AF-A0A5B0BVK1-F1
#
_entry.id   AF-A0A5B0BVK1-F1
#
_cell.length_a   1.000
_cell.length_b   1.000
_cell.length_c   1.000
_cell.angle_alpha   90.00
_cell.angle_beta   90.00
_cell.angle_gamma   90.00
#
_symmetry.space_group_name_H-M   'P 1'
#
loop_
_entity.id
_entity.type
_entity.pdbx_description
1 polymer ?
#
loop_
_entity_poly.entity_id
_entity_poly.type
_entity_poly.pdbx_seq_one_letter_code
_entity_poly.pdbx_strand_id
1 'polypeptide(L)'
;MLFAGGRFRLIQPDSVVGVHQFATVDQVTSEQAMADAQIFSAATVNFLRDMGVNTQLFSLMAATPANAMQALSVPDQINLGLVNAGKDAAVWGIESAQGGLVLKGVQSTISSTIEIQLACTAQQEVSAAVMVDVVGKGGVRSVDLLVDGRTTAVALRQPAKLLGRTAKLHFLPGPSQLVEMQRARSVGVSLSYDGQRQSMFAIEVPEQAGALMAGFVQLCHGTPRHGVVQR
;
A
#
# COMPACT_ATOMS: atom_id res chain seq x y z
N MET A 1 -23.49 -2.51 2.88
CA MET A 1 -22.32 -3.26 2.35
C MET A 1 -21.75 -2.69 1.05
N LEU A 2 -22.55 -2.09 0.16
CA LEU A 2 -22.07 -1.57 -1.14
C LEU A 2 -20.84 -0.65 -1.06
N PHE A 3 -20.82 0.31 -0.12
CA PHE A 3 -19.69 1.21 0.05
C PHE A 3 -18.38 0.47 0.43
N ALA A 4 -18.47 -0.44 1.40
CA ALA A 4 -17.33 -1.26 1.83
C ALA A 4 -16.81 -2.19 0.70
N GLY A 5 -17.66 -2.54 -0.27
CA GLY A 5 -17.30 -3.37 -1.42
C GLY A 5 -16.56 -2.64 -2.54
N GLY A 6 -16.46 -1.31 -2.50
CA GLY A 6 -15.63 -0.57 -3.46
C GLY A 6 -14.15 -0.82 -3.23
N ARG A 7 -13.34 -0.97 -4.30
CA ARG A 7 -11.87 -1.04 -4.20
C ARG A 7 -11.29 0.30 -3.71
N PHE A 8 -11.72 1.39 -4.34
CA PHE A 8 -11.38 2.76 -3.93
C PHE A 8 -12.59 3.41 -3.29
N ARG A 9 -12.47 3.76 -2.02
CA ARG A 9 -13.58 4.25 -1.18
C ARG A 9 -13.27 5.68 -0.76
N LEU A 10 -13.97 6.59 -1.43
CA LEU A 10 -13.88 8.04 -1.26
C LEU A 10 -15.17 8.53 -0.61
N ILE A 11 -15.03 9.52 0.27
CA ILE A 11 -16.18 10.17 0.92
C ILE A 11 -16.05 11.68 0.79
N GLN A 12 -17.17 12.38 0.57
CA GLN A 12 -17.19 13.84 0.61
C GLN A 12 -17.21 14.31 2.07
N PRO A 13 -16.67 15.49 2.40
CA PRO A 13 -16.55 15.95 3.78
C PRO A 13 -17.88 16.00 4.58
N ASP A 14 -19.01 16.17 3.88
CA ASP A 14 -20.37 16.29 4.43
C ASP A 14 -21.16 14.96 4.39
N SER A 15 -20.58 13.90 3.83
CA SER A 15 -21.25 12.61 3.73
C SER A 15 -21.22 11.86 5.06
N VAL A 16 -22.35 11.27 5.43
CA VAL A 16 -22.51 10.48 6.67
C VAL A 16 -22.66 9.01 6.32
N VAL A 17 -21.83 8.16 6.92
CA VAL A 17 -21.98 6.71 6.87
C VAL A 17 -22.48 6.21 8.22
N GLY A 18 -23.59 5.49 8.20
CA GLY A 18 -24.17 4.87 9.38
C GLY A 18 -24.11 3.35 9.33
N VAL A 19 -24.06 2.72 10.51
CA VAL A 19 -24.15 1.26 10.67
C VAL A 19 -25.28 0.87 11.61
N HIS A 20 -25.81 -0.33 11.38
CA HIS A 20 -26.82 -0.96 12.24
C HIS A 20 -26.73 -2.49 12.08
N GLN A 21 -27.34 -3.22 13.01
CA GLN A 21 -27.44 -4.68 12.93
C GLN A 21 -28.40 -5.07 11.81
N PHE A 22 -28.21 -6.25 11.23
CA PHE A 22 -29.15 -6.80 10.26
C PHE A 22 -30.50 -7.10 10.92
N ALA A 23 -31.57 -6.96 10.14
CA ALA A 23 -32.92 -7.27 10.56
C ALA A 23 -33.53 -8.30 9.62
N THR A 24 -34.28 -9.24 10.19
CA THR A 24 -35.16 -10.12 9.43
C THR A 24 -36.47 -9.38 9.17
N VAL A 25 -36.96 -9.43 7.93
CA VAL A 25 -38.37 -9.10 7.66
C VAL A 25 -39.25 -10.27 8.12
N ASP A 26 -40.42 -9.96 8.69
CA ASP A 26 -41.31 -10.94 9.35
C ASP A 26 -41.60 -12.19 8.49
N GLN A 27 -41.87 -13.31 9.18
CA GLN A 27 -42.16 -14.69 8.70
C GLN A 27 -41.04 -15.75 8.81
N VAL A 28 -40.05 -15.57 9.69
CA VAL A 28 -39.09 -16.63 10.05
C VAL A 28 -39.24 -17.04 11.51
N THR A 29 -39.04 -18.33 11.80
CA THR A 29 -38.98 -18.82 13.19
C THR A 29 -37.73 -18.26 13.88
N SER A 30 -37.73 -18.21 15.21
CA SER A 30 -36.56 -17.77 15.99
C SER A 30 -35.33 -18.62 15.68
N GLU A 31 -35.50 -19.92 15.49
CA GLU A 31 -34.43 -20.86 15.15
C GLU A 31 -33.83 -20.54 13.77
N GLN A 32 -34.69 -20.31 12.77
CA GLN A 32 -34.25 -19.94 11.43
C GLN A 32 -33.54 -18.58 11.44
N ALA A 33 -34.10 -17.58 12.13
CA ALA A 33 -33.49 -16.26 12.25
C ALA A 33 -32.11 -16.32 12.92
N MET A 34 -31.94 -17.16 13.94
CA MET A 34 -30.63 -17.36 14.58
C MET A 34 -29.62 -18.04 13.65
N ALA A 35 -30.03 -19.09 12.92
CA ALA A 35 -29.17 -19.78 11.96
C ALA A 35 -28.72 -18.82 10.83
N ASP A 36 -29.65 -18.05 10.28
CA ASP A 36 -29.35 -17.07 9.24
C ASP A 36 -28.42 -15.97 9.76
N ALA A 37 -28.69 -15.44 10.97
CA ALA A 37 -27.83 -14.43 11.58
C ALA A 37 -26.39 -14.91 11.76
N GLN A 38 -26.17 -16.18 12.12
CA GLN A 38 -24.83 -16.77 12.22
C GLN A 38 -24.11 -16.82 10.87
N ILE A 39 -24.79 -17.30 9.82
CA ILE A 39 -24.24 -17.39 8.47
C ILE A 39 -23.90 -16.00 7.93
N PHE A 40 -24.83 -15.04 8.05
CA PHE A 40 -24.63 -13.67 7.59
C PHE A 40 -23.53 -12.95 8.37
N SER A 41 -23.41 -13.19 9.68
CA SER A 41 -22.34 -12.63 10.50
C SER A 41 -20.97 -13.11 10.02
N ALA A 42 -20.81 -14.42 9.83
CA ALA A 42 -19.55 -14.98 9.33
C ALA A 42 -19.20 -14.46 7.92
N ALA A 43 -20.19 -14.42 7.02
CA ALA A 43 -20.02 -13.88 5.67
C ALA A 43 -19.64 -12.39 5.69
N THR A 44 -20.27 -11.60 6.56
CA THR A 44 -19.98 -10.17 6.73
C THR A 44 -18.56 -9.95 7.25
N VAL A 45 -18.15 -10.68 8.30
CA VAL A 45 -16.79 -10.55 8.86
C VAL A 45 -15.73 -10.92 7.82
N ASN A 46 -15.94 -12.01 7.07
CA ASN A 46 -15.03 -12.40 5.99
C ASN A 46 -14.97 -11.33 4.90
N PHE A 47 -16.13 -10.84 4.45
CA PHE A 47 -16.19 -9.77 3.46
C PHE A 47 -15.45 -8.50 3.91
N LEU A 48 -15.65 -8.06 5.15
CA LEU A 48 -14.97 -6.87 5.68
C LEU A 48 -13.45 -7.07 5.65
N ARG A 49 -12.97 -8.22 6.13
CA ARG A 49 -11.55 -8.56 6.12
C ARG A 49 -10.98 -8.57 4.70
N ASP A 50 -11.67 -9.22 3.77
CA ASP A 50 -11.20 -9.34 2.37
C ASP A 50 -11.16 -7.98 1.66
N MET A 51 -12.04 -7.05 2.05
CA MET A 51 -12.05 -5.66 1.56
C MET A 51 -11.06 -4.73 2.29
N GLY A 52 -10.29 -5.24 3.26
CA GLY A 52 -9.36 -4.46 4.07
C GLY A 52 -10.04 -3.53 5.07
N VAL A 53 -11.29 -3.82 5.44
CA VAL A 53 -12.06 -3.09 6.46
C VAL A 53 -11.91 -3.80 7.80
N ASN A 54 -11.63 -3.04 8.86
CA ASN A 54 -11.48 -3.55 10.21
C ASN A 54 -12.80 -4.21 10.68
N THR A 55 -12.71 -5.46 11.15
CA THR A 55 -13.86 -6.24 11.60
C THR A 55 -14.52 -5.68 12.86
N GLN A 56 -13.89 -4.73 13.56
CA GLN A 56 -14.53 -3.92 14.60
C GLN A 56 -15.78 -3.18 14.08
N LEU A 57 -15.85 -2.88 12.77
CA LEU A 57 -17.06 -2.34 12.15
C LEU A 57 -18.27 -3.27 12.35
N PHE A 58 -18.06 -4.59 12.28
CA PHE A 58 -19.12 -5.56 12.54
C PHE A 58 -19.56 -5.53 14.01
N SER A 59 -18.64 -5.33 14.96
CA SER A 59 -19.00 -5.15 16.37
C SER A 59 -19.89 -3.92 16.58
N LEU A 60 -19.60 -2.80 15.90
CA LEU A 60 -20.44 -1.60 15.93
C LEU A 60 -21.81 -1.83 15.30
N MET A 61 -21.86 -2.55 14.17
CA MET A 61 -23.10 -2.97 13.54
C MET A 61 -23.95 -3.80 14.52
N ALA A 62 -23.39 -4.88 15.08
CA ALA A 62 -24.10 -5.79 15.97
C ALA A 62 -24.57 -5.13 17.28
N ALA A 63 -23.86 -4.11 17.77
CA ALA A 63 -24.26 -3.35 18.95
C ALA A 63 -25.32 -2.27 18.67
N THR A 64 -25.56 -1.94 17.40
CA THR A 64 -26.51 -0.90 17.02
C THR A 64 -27.85 -1.53 16.62
N PRO A 65 -28.95 -1.26 17.36
CA PRO A 65 -30.25 -1.86 17.10
C PRO A 65 -30.74 -1.67 15.66
N ALA A 66 -31.54 -2.62 15.17
CA ALA A 66 -32.03 -2.63 13.79
C ALA A 66 -32.88 -1.40 13.43
N ASN A 67 -33.52 -0.79 14.43
CA ASN A 67 -34.33 0.42 14.30
C ASN A 67 -33.55 1.70 14.60
N ALA A 68 -32.23 1.62 14.75
CA ALA A 68 -31.34 2.73 15.01
C ALA A 68 -30.24 2.80 13.95
N MET A 69 -29.48 3.89 13.96
CA MET A 69 -28.31 4.06 13.10
C MET A 69 -27.22 4.77 13.87
N GLN A 70 -26.03 4.16 13.92
CA GLN A 70 -24.84 4.77 14.49
C GLN A 70 -24.07 5.45 13.36
N ALA A 71 -24.08 6.78 13.33
CA ALA A 71 -23.25 7.55 12.43
C ALA A 71 -21.78 7.43 12.82
N LEU A 72 -20.91 7.21 11.83
CA LEU A 72 -19.46 7.13 12.01
C LEU A 72 -18.82 8.47 11.65
N SER A 73 -17.95 8.97 12.52
CA SER A 73 -17.15 10.16 12.21
C SER A 73 -16.18 9.87 11.05
N VAL A 74 -15.77 10.87 10.28
CA VAL A 74 -14.77 10.68 9.21
C VAL A 74 -13.49 10.02 9.73
N PRO A 75 -12.93 10.42 10.90
CA PRO A 75 -11.80 9.70 11.51
C PRO A 75 -12.09 8.21 11.77
N ASP A 76 -13.27 7.86 12.29
CA ASP A 76 -13.63 6.46 12.53
C ASP A 76 -13.72 5.67 11.23
N GLN A 77 -14.30 6.27 10.18
CA GLN A 77 -14.39 5.63 8.87
C GLN A 77 -13.01 5.34 8.26
N ILE A 78 -12.04 6.24 8.47
CA ILE A 78 -10.65 6.04 8.04
C ILE A 78 -9.98 4.94 8.88
N ASN A 79 -10.10 5.01 10.21
CA ASN A 79 -9.51 4.05 11.14
C ASN A 79 -10.04 2.62 10.95
N LEU A 80 -11.32 2.52 10.59
CA LEU A 80 -11.97 1.24 10.28
C LEU A 80 -11.64 0.75 8.86
N GLY A 81 -10.90 1.50 8.05
CA GLY A 81 -10.59 1.15 6.65
C GLY A 81 -11.80 1.23 5.71
N LEU A 82 -12.91 1.80 6.18
CA LEU A 82 -14.13 2.00 5.39
C LEU A 82 -13.89 3.06 4.31
N VAL A 83 -13.09 4.08 4.61
CA VAL A 83 -12.55 5.05 3.66
C VAL A 83 -11.06 4.80 3.50
N ASN A 84 -10.59 4.62 2.26
CA ASN A 84 -9.17 4.42 1.97
C ASN A 84 -8.57 5.53 1.11
N ALA A 85 -9.28 6.65 0.93
CA ALA A 85 -8.81 7.84 0.19
C ALA A 85 -8.29 7.53 -1.23
N GLY A 86 -8.81 6.45 -1.85
CA GLY A 86 -8.42 6.07 -3.21
C GLY A 86 -7.08 5.36 -3.32
N LYS A 87 -6.59 4.73 -2.25
CA LYS A 87 -5.38 3.88 -2.24
C LYS A 87 -5.65 2.51 -1.60
N ASP A 88 -5.10 1.46 -2.19
CA ASP A 88 -5.00 0.15 -1.56
C ASP A 88 -3.91 0.19 -0.47
N ALA A 89 -3.93 -0.77 0.46
CA ALA A 89 -2.82 -0.94 1.40
C ALA A 89 -1.52 -1.27 0.64
N ALA A 90 -0.40 -0.68 1.05
CA ALA A 90 0.91 -1.03 0.51
C ALA A 90 1.30 -2.44 0.93
N VAL A 91 1.67 -3.28 -0.04
CA VAL A 91 2.13 -4.65 0.20
C VAL A 91 3.63 -4.71 -0.04
N TRP A 92 4.37 -5.14 0.97
CA TRP A 92 5.82 -5.34 0.92
C TRP A 92 6.19 -6.78 1.23
N GLY A 93 7.15 -7.34 0.50
CA GLY A 93 7.60 -8.70 0.71
C GLY A 93 8.92 -9.01 0.01
N ILE A 94 9.58 -10.07 0.45
CA ILE A 94 10.78 -10.60 -0.20
C ILE A 94 10.35 -11.78 -1.08
N GLU A 95 10.72 -11.74 -2.34
CA GLU A 95 10.48 -12.81 -3.32
C GLU A 95 11.79 -13.29 -3.93
N SER A 96 11.80 -14.55 -4.39
CA SER A 96 12.90 -15.08 -5.19
C SER A 96 12.61 -14.82 -6.66
N ALA A 97 13.46 -14.03 -7.32
CA ALA A 97 13.34 -13.71 -8.73
C ALA A 97 14.71 -13.88 -9.41
N GLN A 98 14.74 -14.62 -10.52
CA GLN A 98 15.93 -14.78 -11.37
C GLN A 98 17.18 -15.30 -10.61
N GLY A 99 16.96 -16.12 -9.58
CA GLY A 99 18.03 -16.71 -8.77
C GLY A 99 18.57 -15.82 -7.65
N GLY A 100 17.97 -14.65 -7.42
CA GLY A 100 18.30 -13.75 -6.30
C GLY A 100 17.07 -13.37 -5.47
N LEU A 101 17.31 -12.81 -4.29
CA LEU A 101 16.26 -12.22 -3.46
C LEU A 101 15.98 -10.79 -3.91
N VAL A 102 14.71 -10.43 -4.00
CA VAL A 102 14.22 -9.11 -4.33
C VAL A 102 13.24 -8.66 -3.24
N LEU A 103 13.44 -7.47 -2.68
CA LEU A 103 12.41 -6.81 -1.87
C LEU A 103 11.47 -6.06 -2.80
N LYS A 104 10.19 -6.42 -2.80
CA LYS A 104 9.17 -5.83 -3.64
C LYS A 104 8.13 -5.11 -2.79
N GLY A 105 7.80 -3.88 -3.18
CA GLY A 105 6.70 -3.08 -2.65
C GLY A 105 5.73 -2.72 -3.76
N VAL A 106 4.42 -2.92 -3.57
CA VAL A 106 3.37 -2.54 -4.52
C VAL A 106 2.24 -1.78 -3.82
N GLN A 107 1.79 -0.68 -4.43
CA GLN A 107 0.58 0.02 -4.01
C GLN A 107 -0.18 0.55 -5.23
N SER A 108 -1.48 0.32 -5.23
CA SER A 108 -2.39 0.86 -6.24
C SER A 108 -3.16 2.06 -5.68
N THR A 109 -3.34 3.06 -6.51
CA THR A 109 -4.21 4.21 -6.28
C THR A 109 -5.25 4.30 -7.38
N ILE A 110 -6.24 5.17 -7.22
CA ILE A 110 -7.25 5.44 -8.24
C ILE A 110 -6.65 5.89 -9.59
N SER A 111 -5.44 6.45 -9.57
CA SER A 111 -4.79 7.03 -10.76
C SER A 111 -3.61 6.22 -11.30
N SER A 112 -2.99 5.35 -10.49
CA SER A 112 -1.76 4.65 -10.87
C SER A 112 -1.45 3.49 -9.93
N THR A 113 -0.72 2.50 -10.42
CA THR A 113 0.02 1.53 -9.60
C THR A 113 1.49 1.94 -9.56
N ILE A 114 2.12 1.82 -8.39
CA ILE A 114 3.57 1.89 -8.22
C ILE A 114 4.09 0.55 -7.72
N GLU A 115 5.15 0.06 -8.34
CA GLU A 115 5.93 -1.08 -7.89
C GLU A 115 7.39 -0.67 -7.75
N ILE A 116 7.98 -0.97 -6.59
CA ILE A 116 9.39 -0.77 -6.29
C ILE A 116 10.01 -2.13 -6.00
N GLN A 117 11.12 -2.42 -6.67
CA GLN A 117 11.93 -3.61 -6.44
C GLN A 117 13.34 -3.20 -6.03
N LEU A 118 13.84 -3.73 -4.91
CA LEU A 118 15.24 -3.64 -4.53
C LEU A 118 15.93 -4.99 -4.76
N ALA A 119 17.09 -4.96 -5.40
CA ALA A 119 17.89 -6.15 -5.69
C ALA A 119 19.37 -5.90 -5.38
N CYS A 120 20.07 -6.92 -4.90
CA CYS A 120 21.52 -6.86 -4.71
C CYS A 120 22.25 -6.98 -6.05
N THR A 121 23.23 -6.10 -6.30
CA THR A 121 24.11 -6.20 -7.46
C THR A 121 25.27 -7.16 -7.18
N ALA A 122 26.00 -7.56 -8.23
CA ALA A 122 27.23 -8.35 -8.08
C ALA A 122 28.32 -7.60 -7.29
N GLN A 123 28.24 -6.27 -7.20
CA GLN A 123 29.16 -5.40 -6.45
C GLN A 123 28.72 -5.21 -4.99
N GLN A 124 27.76 -6.00 -4.50
CA GLN A 124 27.20 -5.86 -3.15
C GLN A 124 26.56 -4.48 -2.90
N GLU A 125 26.01 -3.85 -3.94
CA GLU A 125 25.22 -2.62 -3.83
C GLU A 125 23.73 -2.94 -3.91
N VAL A 126 22.89 -2.00 -3.47
CA VAL A 126 21.44 -2.06 -3.69
C VAL A 126 21.09 -1.34 -5.00
N SER A 127 20.38 -2.04 -5.88
CA SER A 127 19.76 -1.45 -7.06
C SER A 127 18.25 -1.33 -6.86
N ALA A 128 17.67 -0.25 -7.37
CA ALA A 128 16.23 0.00 -7.33
C ALA A 128 15.66 0.01 -8.74
N ALA A 129 14.63 -0.80 -8.97
CA ALA A 129 13.76 -0.71 -10.14
C ALA A 129 12.40 -0.17 -9.72
N VAL A 130 11.89 0.83 -10.43
CA VAL A 130 10.57 1.41 -10.16
C VAL A 130 9.73 1.33 -11.42
N MET A 131 8.51 0.82 -11.29
CA MET A 131 7.52 0.72 -12.35
C MET A 131 6.28 1.50 -11.94
N VAL A 132 5.89 2.46 -12.76
CA VAL A 132 4.71 3.31 -12.50
C VAL A 132 3.87 3.46 -13.76
N ASP A 133 2.56 3.42 -13.60
CA ASP A 133 1.63 3.68 -14.70
C ASP A 133 1.45 5.19 -14.88
N VAL A 134 2.01 5.73 -15.95
CA VAL A 134 2.00 7.16 -16.25
C VAL A 134 0.87 7.54 -17.20
N VAL A 135 0.29 8.72 -16.98
CA VAL A 135 -0.77 9.29 -17.82
C VAL A 135 -0.21 10.44 -18.66
N GLY A 136 0.13 10.17 -19.92
CA GLY A 136 0.58 11.18 -20.87
C GLY A 136 1.52 10.63 -21.95
N LYS A 137 1.71 11.41 -23.03
CA LYS A 137 2.67 11.13 -24.12
C LYS A 137 3.82 12.14 -24.02
N GLY A 138 4.73 11.95 -23.09
CA GLY A 138 5.88 12.83 -22.90
C GLY A 138 7.10 12.04 -22.43
N GLY A 139 8.29 12.41 -22.93
CA GLY A 139 9.54 11.84 -22.46
C GLY A 139 9.80 12.24 -21.01
N VAL A 140 10.27 11.28 -20.19
CA VAL A 140 10.76 11.59 -18.85
C VAL A 140 12.14 12.21 -18.99
N ARG A 141 12.29 13.47 -18.55
CA ARG A 141 13.53 14.24 -18.62
C ARG A 141 14.45 13.94 -17.44
N SER A 142 13.88 13.90 -16.24
CA SER A 142 14.62 13.57 -15.02
C SER A 142 13.77 12.75 -14.06
N VAL A 143 14.47 12.01 -13.20
CA VAL A 143 13.90 11.15 -12.17
C VAL A 143 14.61 11.49 -10.86
N ASP A 144 13.83 11.81 -9.85
CA ASP A 144 14.32 12.01 -8.49
C ASP A 144 13.71 10.95 -7.57
N LEU A 145 14.48 10.50 -6.57
CA LEU A 145 13.95 9.71 -5.47
C LEU A 145 13.05 10.60 -4.62
N LEU A 146 11.84 10.12 -4.33
CA LEU A 146 10.88 10.78 -3.46
C LEU A 146 10.86 10.06 -2.11
N VAL A 147 11.18 10.76 -1.02
CA VAL A 147 11.11 10.22 0.34
C VAL A 147 10.37 11.22 1.22
N ASP A 148 9.22 10.81 1.78
CA ASP A 148 8.38 11.65 2.65
C ASP A 148 8.09 13.04 2.05
N GLY A 149 7.80 13.08 0.74
CA GLY A 149 7.50 14.31 0.01
C GLY A 149 8.74 15.12 -0.43
N ARG A 150 9.95 14.74 -0.02
CA ARG A 150 11.21 15.40 -0.42
C ARG A 150 11.85 14.68 -1.60
N THR A 151 12.36 15.44 -2.56
CA THR A 151 13.01 14.88 -3.76
C THR A 151 14.52 15.01 -3.70
N THR A 152 15.23 13.93 -4.03
CA THR A 152 16.69 13.92 -4.16
C THR A 152 17.07 13.29 -5.49
N ALA A 153 18.00 13.91 -6.23
CA ALA A 153 18.42 13.41 -7.53
C ALA A 153 19.00 11.99 -7.45
N VAL A 154 18.72 11.17 -8.46
CA VAL A 154 19.30 9.82 -8.61
C VAL A 154 20.02 9.69 -9.95
N ALA A 155 21.14 8.95 -9.92
CA ALA A 155 21.83 8.56 -11.14
C ALA A 155 21.11 7.36 -11.77
N LEU A 156 20.38 7.60 -12.85
CA LEU A 156 19.77 6.54 -13.64
C LEU A 156 20.87 5.66 -14.27
N ARG A 157 20.75 4.33 -14.14
CA ARG A 157 21.62 3.39 -14.86
C ARG A 157 21.31 3.34 -16.35
N GLN A 158 20.06 3.61 -16.71
CA GLN A 158 19.58 3.68 -18.10
C GLN A 158 18.49 4.76 -18.20
N PRO A 159 18.31 5.41 -19.36
CA PRO A 159 17.16 6.28 -19.58
C PRO A 159 15.86 5.57 -19.22
N ALA A 160 14.92 6.32 -18.65
CA ALA A 160 13.58 5.81 -18.34
C ALA A 160 12.97 5.16 -19.59
N LYS A 161 12.55 3.90 -19.49
CA LYS A 161 11.90 3.20 -20.60
C LYS A 161 10.40 3.31 -20.46
N LEU A 162 9.74 3.82 -21.49
CA LEU A 162 8.29 3.84 -21.57
C LEU A 162 7.81 2.63 -22.37
N LEU A 163 7.06 1.74 -21.72
CA LEU A 163 6.46 0.54 -22.32
C LEU A 163 4.95 0.70 -22.29
N GLY A 164 4.38 1.21 -23.37
CA GLY A 164 2.97 1.60 -23.40
C GLY A 164 2.68 2.71 -22.40
N ARG A 165 1.97 2.38 -21.30
CA ARG A 165 1.63 3.32 -20.22
C ARG A 165 2.52 3.16 -18.99
N THR A 166 3.44 2.22 -18.97
CA THR A 166 4.29 1.96 -17.80
C THR A 166 5.67 2.56 -18.02
N ALA A 167 6.09 3.44 -17.12
CA ALA A 167 7.45 3.92 -17.05
C ALA A 167 8.27 2.98 -16.16
N LYS A 168 9.38 2.46 -16.70
CA LYS A 168 10.34 1.63 -15.97
C LYS A 168 11.63 2.41 -15.76
N LEU A 169 12.02 2.52 -14.50
CA LEU A 169 13.15 3.30 -14.02
C LEU A 169 14.12 2.36 -13.32
N HIS A 170 15.42 2.61 -13.45
CA HIS A 170 16.44 1.83 -12.78
C HIS A 170 17.60 2.72 -12.34
N PHE A 171 17.93 2.69 -11.06
CA PHE A 171 18.97 3.52 -10.46
C PHE A 171 19.64 2.82 -9.28
N LEU A 172 20.75 3.38 -8.81
CA LEU A 172 21.42 2.98 -7.58
C LEU A 172 21.18 4.06 -6.53
N PRO A 173 20.37 3.79 -5.49
CA PRO A 173 20.28 4.70 -4.37
C PRO A 173 21.64 4.81 -3.67
N GLY A 174 22.07 6.03 -3.37
CA GLY A 174 23.28 6.26 -2.58
C GLY A 174 23.12 5.82 -1.11
N PRO A 175 24.20 5.72 -0.33
CA PRO A 175 24.14 5.27 1.07
C PRO A 175 23.20 6.09 1.96
N SER A 176 23.21 7.42 1.83
CA SER A 176 22.29 8.30 2.57
C SER A 176 20.83 8.09 2.17
N GLN A 177 20.58 7.95 0.86
CA GLN A 177 19.24 7.67 0.33
C GLN A 177 18.68 6.34 0.86
N LEU A 178 19.51 5.29 0.95
CA LEU A 178 19.09 4.01 1.52
C LEU A 178 18.69 4.14 3.00
N VAL A 179 19.43 4.94 3.79
CA VAL A 179 19.09 5.19 5.19
C VAL A 179 17.79 5.98 5.32
N GLU A 180 17.59 6.97 4.45
CA GLU A 180 16.34 7.73 4.40
C GLU A 180 15.15 6.83 4.04
N MET A 181 15.28 6.00 3.00
CA MET A 181 14.23 5.08 2.57
C MET A 181 13.81 4.09 3.67
N GLN A 182 14.76 3.58 4.47
CA GLN A 182 14.48 2.63 5.56
C GLN A 182 13.65 3.23 6.71
N ARG A 183 13.73 4.55 6.91
CA ARG A 183 13.05 5.28 7.98
C ARG A 183 11.84 6.07 7.49
N ALA A 184 11.59 6.03 6.20
CA ALA A 184 10.54 6.79 5.56
C ALA A 184 9.17 6.28 5.96
N ARG A 185 8.17 7.15 5.87
CA ARG A 185 6.74 6.77 5.86
C ARG A 185 6.25 6.52 4.44
N SER A 186 6.96 7.04 3.45
CA SER A 186 6.68 6.85 2.03
C SER A 186 7.94 6.98 1.18
N VAL A 187 8.04 6.13 0.15
CA VAL A 187 9.14 6.16 -0.82
C VAL A 187 8.59 6.06 -2.24
N GLY A 188 9.32 6.61 -3.21
CA GLY A 188 8.92 6.50 -4.61
C GLY A 188 9.76 7.37 -5.52
N VAL A 189 9.14 7.92 -6.54
CA VAL A 189 9.82 8.70 -7.58
C VAL A 189 9.03 9.93 -7.97
N SER A 190 9.77 10.98 -8.30
CA SER A 190 9.26 12.16 -8.98
C SER A 190 9.76 12.15 -10.42
N LEU A 191 8.84 12.23 -11.38
CA LEU A 191 9.14 12.28 -12.80
C LEU A 191 8.89 13.69 -13.33
N SER A 192 9.93 14.30 -13.88
CA SER A 192 9.81 15.57 -14.60
C SER A 192 9.74 15.32 -16.10
N TYR A 193 8.77 15.93 -16.77
CA TYR A 193 8.56 15.83 -18.20
C TYR A 193 8.92 17.14 -18.91
N ASP A 194 9.05 17.07 -20.23
CA ASP A 194 9.16 18.27 -21.05
C ASP A 194 7.92 19.16 -20.86
N GLY A 195 8.14 20.46 -20.64
CA GLY A 195 7.05 21.42 -20.39
C GLY A 195 6.68 21.64 -18.91
N GLN A 196 7.60 21.38 -17.96
CA GLN A 196 7.45 21.68 -16.52
C GLN A 196 6.33 20.89 -15.80
N ARG A 197 5.80 19.83 -16.40
CA ARG A 197 4.91 18.91 -15.70
C ARG A 197 5.74 17.97 -14.83
N GLN A 198 5.36 17.86 -13.56
CA GLN A 198 5.93 16.92 -12.61
C GLN A 198 4.84 15.96 -12.13
N SER A 199 5.17 14.68 -12.06
CA SER A 199 4.29 13.65 -11.49
C SER A 199 5.03 12.93 -10.36
N MET A 200 4.40 12.85 -9.21
CA MET A 200 4.95 12.17 -8.03
C MET A 200 4.20 10.87 -7.79
N PHE A 201 4.95 9.80 -7.56
CA PHE A 201 4.42 8.48 -7.27
C PHE A 201 5.12 7.98 -6.02
N ALA A 202 4.36 7.59 -5.01
CA ALA A 202 4.88 7.08 -3.75
C ALA A 202 4.09 5.86 -3.30
N ILE A 203 4.79 4.94 -2.64
CA ILE A 203 4.24 3.84 -1.88
C ILE A 203 4.48 4.11 -0.40
N GLU A 204 3.49 3.79 0.42
CA GLU A 204 3.62 3.83 1.88
C GLU A 204 4.61 2.79 2.39
N VAL A 205 5.36 3.15 3.43
CA VAL A 205 6.31 2.29 4.12
C VAL A 205 5.85 2.14 5.57
N PRO A 206 5.02 1.12 5.87
CA PRO A 206 4.74 0.74 7.25
C PRO A 206 6.03 0.37 7.99
N GLU A 207 6.03 0.43 9.32
CA GLU A 207 7.20 0.13 10.16
C GLU A 207 7.84 -1.24 9.81
N GLN A 208 7.00 -2.25 9.59
CA GLN A 208 7.43 -3.59 9.18
C GLN A 208 8.16 -3.59 7.82
N ALA A 209 7.70 -2.77 6.87
CA ALA A 209 8.34 -2.61 5.57
C ALA A 209 9.69 -1.89 5.67
N GLY A 210 9.80 -0.88 6.54
CA GLY A 210 11.07 -0.24 6.86
C GLY A 210 12.10 -1.21 7.44
N ALA A 211 11.67 -2.10 8.35
CA ALA A 211 12.51 -3.16 8.90
C ALA A 211 12.94 -4.19 7.84
N LEU A 212 12.02 -4.60 6.95
CA LEU A 212 12.34 -5.47 5.81
C LEU A 212 13.38 -4.84 4.89
N MET A 213 13.24 -3.54 4.60
CA MET A 213 14.19 -2.79 3.78
C MET A 213 15.57 -2.71 4.45
N ALA A 214 15.63 -2.43 5.75
CA ALA A 214 16.88 -2.39 6.50
C ALA A 214 17.60 -3.75 6.47
N GLY A 215 16.88 -4.84 6.74
CA GLY A 215 17.43 -6.20 6.67
C GLY A 215 17.92 -6.57 5.26
N PHE A 216 17.17 -6.18 4.23
CA PHE A 216 17.55 -6.42 2.83
C PHE A 216 18.82 -5.65 2.42
N VAL A 217 18.93 -4.38 2.80
CA VAL A 217 20.14 -3.56 2.55
C VAL A 217 21.35 -4.19 3.23
N GLN A 218 21.20 -4.62 4.49
CA GLN A 218 22.26 -5.28 5.25
C GLN A 218 22.68 -6.62 4.63
N LEU A 219 21.72 -7.38 4.08
CA LEU A 219 21.98 -8.60 3.33
C LEU A 219 22.82 -8.33 2.07
N CYS A 220 22.48 -7.30 1.28
CA CYS A 220 23.19 -6.98 0.05
C CYS A 220 24.65 -6.58 0.29
N HIS A 221 24.91 -5.79 1.33
CA HIS A 221 26.26 -5.33 1.66
C HIS A 221 27.12 -6.42 2.32
N GLY A 222 26.53 -7.58 2.63
CA GLY A 222 27.15 -8.64 3.42
C GLY A 222 27.22 -8.24 4.90
N THR A 223 26.82 -9.14 5.78
CA THR A 223 27.03 -8.94 7.21
C THR A 223 28.54 -8.79 7.47
N PRO A 224 29.01 -7.79 8.24
CA PRO A 224 30.32 -7.90 8.85
C PRO A 224 30.28 -9.14 9.73
N ARG A 225 31.16 -10.12 9.46
CA ARG A 225 31.33 -11.32 10.28
C ARG A 225 31.47 -10.88 11.74
N HIS A 226 30.41 -11.04 12.53
CA HIS A 226 30.53 -10.94 13.97
C HIS A 226 31.46 -12.05 14.41
N GLY A 227 32.45 -11.68 15.23
CA GLY A 227 33.59 -12.51 15.59
C GLY A 227 33.18 -13.92 15.99
N VAL A 228 34.01 -14.86 15.56
CA VAL A 228 34.06 -16.22 16.09
C VAL A 228 34.05 -16.12 17.61
N VAL A 229 32.96 -16.56 18.24
CA VAL A 229 32.96 -16.89 19.66
C VAL A 229 33.87 -18.10 19.78
N GLN A 230 35.11 -17.86 20.21
CA GLN A 230 35.97 -18.94 20.69
C GLN A 230 35.32 -19.48 21.96
N ARG A 231 34.95 -20.76 21.91
CA ARG A 231 34.59 -21.56 23.09
C ARG A 231 35.84 -21.86 23.91
#